data_AF-A0A534V368-F1
#
_entry.id   AF-A0A534V368-F1
#
_cell.length_a   1.000
_cell.length_b   1.000
_cell.length_c   1.000
_cell.angle_alpha   90.00
_cell.angle_beta   90.00
_cell.angle_gamma   90.00
#
_symmetry.space_group_name_H-M   'P 1'
#
loop_
_entity.id
_entity.type
_entity.pdbx_description
1 polymer ?
#
loop_
_entity_poly.entity_id
_entity_poly.type
_entity_poly.pdbx_seq_one_letter_code
_entity_poly.pdbx_strand_id
1 'polypeptide(L)'
;MHRLTHALFPTRSALLAAALIGGATSLAGSVEALFLAENNAAMAKMMAAMDVKPSGDVDADFVATMVPYHQGAIDMAQAQLRYGRNEQLRRIAQEIIVTQQEEIAAMRQAIGQPLSPSAPSPDRTPASSDAHPPSRSMNTPGL
;
A
#
# COMPACT_ATOMS: atom_id res chain seq x y z
N MET A 1 -32.13 -63.10 55.48
CA MET A 1 -30.73 -62.83 55.89
C MET A 1 -30.34 -61.51 55.23
N HIS A 2 -30.32 -60.41 56.00
CA HIS A 2 -29.12 -59.62 56.35
C HIS A 2 -28.55 -58.83 55.14
N ARG A 3 -28.41 -57.50 55.09
CA ARG A 3 -28.56 -56.37 56.04
C ARG A 3 -28.72 -55.06 55.24
N LEU A 4 -29.53 -54.13 55.78
CA LEU A 4 -29.45 -52.69 55.49
C LEU A 4 -28.14 -52.11 56.04
N THR A 5 -27.52 -51.19 55.30
CA THR A 5 -26.90 -49.97 55.89
C THR A 5 -27.12 -48.80 54.95
N HIS A 6 -28.09 -47.95 55.29
CA HIS A 6 -28.12 -46.56 54.85
C HIS A 6 -27.06 -45.78 55.64
N ALA A 7 -26.28 -44.94 54.96
CA ALA A 7 -25.65 -43.78 55.56
C ALA A 7 -25.89 -42.59 54.63
N LEU A 8 -26.38 -41.49 55.22
CA LEU A 8 -26.88 -40.30 54.56
C LEU A 8 -26.07 -39.09 55.04
N PHE A 9 -25.89 -38.12 54.14
CA PHE A 9 -25.49 -36.71 54.32
C PHE A 9 -23.98 -36.34 54.32
N PRO A 10 -23.61 -35.07 54.02
CA PRO A 10 -24.08 -34.18 52.94
C PRO A 10 -22.95 -33.36 52.26
N THR A 11 -23.25 -32.68 51.14
CA THR A 11 -22.57 -31.46 50.59
C THR A 11 -21.10 -31.59 50.16
N ARG A 12 -20.62 -31.04 49.05
CA ARG A 12 -20.80 -29.69 48.51
C ARG A 12 -20.73 -29.73 46.99
N SER A 13 -21.59 -28.93 46.37
CA SER A 13 -21.38 -28.43 45.03
C SER A 13 -19.95 -27.92 44.86
N ALA A 14 -19.26 -28.41 43.85
CA ALA A 14 -18.27 -27.63 43.13
C ALA A 14 -18.76 -27.57 41.70
N LEU A 15 -19.52 -26.52 41.38
CA LEU A 15 -19.58 -26.02 40.02
C LEU A 15 -18.14 -25.71 39.62
N LEU A 16 -17.54 -26.54 38.76
CA LEU A 16 -16.42 -26.07 37.97
C LEU A 16 -17.04 -25.22 36.85
N ALA A 17 -17.10 -23.92 37.08
CA ALA A 17 -17.43 -22.97 36.03
C ALA A 17 -16.37 -23.11 34.92
N ALA A 18 -16.75 -23.73 33.82
CA ALA A 18 -16.05 -23.59 32.56
C ALA A 18 -16.27 -22.13 32.09
N ALA A 19 -15.47 -21.21 32.59
CA ALA A 19 -15.36 -19.89 32.00
C ALA A 19 -14.57 -20.05 30.69
N LEU A 20 -15.30 -20.11 29.59
CA LEU A 20 -14.79 -19.89 28.24
C LEU A 20 -14.08 -18.53 28.23
N ILE A 21 -12.75 -18.51 28.35
CA ILE A 21 -11.95 -17.37 27.90
C ILE A 21 -11.85 -17.50 26.37
N GLY A 22 -13.00 -17.38 25.71
CA GLY A 22 -13.14 -17.35 24.27
C GLY A 22 -13.47 -15.92 23.84
N GLY A 23 -12.73 -15.39 22.87
CA GLY A 23 -13.19 -14.26 22.06
C GLY A 23 -12.43 -12.95 22.20
N ALA A 24 -11.18 -12.95 22.65
CA ALA A 24 -10.25 -11.85 22.37
C ALA A 24 -9.13 -12.30 21.41
N THR A 25 -9.44 -13.17 20.44
CA THR A 25 -8.72 -13.12 19.16
C THR A 25 -9.08 -11.75 18.57
N SER A 26 -8.24 -10.78 18.92
CA SER A 26 -8.58 -9.37 18.88
C SER A 26 -8.86 -8.91 17.45
N LEU A 27 -9.79 -7.97 17.27
CA LEU A 27 -9.95 -7.26 16.00
C LEU A 27 -8.61 -6.74 15.45
N ALA A 28 -7.65 -6.41 16.31
CA ALA A 28 -6.29 -6.04 15.89
C ALA A 28 -5.55 -7.20 15.18
N GLY A 29 -5.66 -8.42 15.67
CA GLY A 29 -5.14 -9.61 14.97
C GLY A 29 -5.79 -9.85 13.61
N SER A 30 -7.08 -9.53 13.47
CA SER A 30 -7.75 -9.58 12.14
C SER A 30 -7.27 -8.49 11.18
N VAL A 31 -7.01 -7.27 11.66
CA VAL A 31 -6.49 -6.17 10.82
C VAL A 31 -5.05 -6.44 10.38
N GLU A 32 -4.21 -6.93 11.28
CA GLU A 32 -2.83 -7.33 10.96
C GLU A 32 -2.81 -8.47 9.94
N ALA A 33 -3.66 -9.48 10.10
CA ALA A 33 -3.76 -10.57 9.13
C ALA A 33 -4.18 -10.09 7.73
N LEU A 34 -5.11 -9.14 7.63
CA LEU A 34 -5.51 -8.53 6.36
C LEU A 34 -4.38 -7.73 5.72
N PHE A 35 -3.67 -6.91 6.51
CA PHE A 35 -2.49 -6.17 6.04
C PHE A 35 -1.40 -7.11 5.49
N LEU A 36 -1.06 -8.17 6.23
CA LEU A 36 -0.07 -9.15 5.80
C LEU A 36 -0.51 -9.89 4.54
N ALA A 37 -1.78 -10.31 4.46
CA ALA A 37 -2.32 -10.98 3.27
C ALA A 37 -2.24 -10.07 2.03
N GLU A 38 -2.59 -8.80 2.17
CA GLU A 38 -2.56 -7.83 1.07
C GLU A 38 -1.12 -7.50 0.63
N ASN A 39 -0.20 -7.31 1.57
CA ASN A 39 1.22 -7.12 1.25
C ASN A 39 1.83 -8.36 0.58
N ASN A 40 1.49 -9.56 1.05
CA ASN A 40 1.97 -10.80 0.43
C ASN A 40 1.45 -10.92 -1.00
N ALA A 41 0.19 -10.56 -1.26
CA ALA A 41 -0.37 -10.54 -2.59
C ALA A 41 0.33 -9.50 -3.50
N ALA A 42 0.60 -8.29 -2.99
CA ALA A 42 1.33 -7.25 -3.71
C ALA A 42 2.76 -7.71 -4.07
N MET A 43 3.50 -8.27 -3.11
CA MET A 43 4.84 -8.81 -3.34
C MET A 43 4.82 -9.98 -4.34
N ALA A 44 3.87 -10.91 -4.21
CA ALA A 44 3.77 -12.03 -5.14
C ALA A 44 3.48 -11.57 -6.58
N LYS A 45 2.56 -10.61 -6.75
CA LYS A 45 2.26 -9.98 -8.04
C LYS A 45 3.48 -9.27 -8.62
N MET A 46 4.21 -8.51 -7.81
CA MET A 46 5.44 -7.82 -8.20
C MET A 46 6.50 -8.82 -8.68
N MET A 47 6.80 -9.86 -7.89
CA MET A 47 7.79 -10.87 -8.24
C MET A 47 7.42 -11.62 -9.53
N ALA A 48 6.15 -11.97 -9.71
CA ALA A 48 5.68 -12.61 -10.94
C ALA A 48 5.79 -11.68 -12.16
N ALA A 49 5.53 -10.38 -11.99
CA ALA A 49 5.62 -9.41 -13.08
C ALA A 49 7.06 -9.00 -13.41
N MET A 50 8.01 -9.19 -12.49
CA MET A 50 9.45 -8.99 -12.69
C MET A 50 10.15 -10.19 -13.34
N ASP A 51 9.47 -11.34 -13.48
CA ASP A 51 9.98 -12.52 -14.20
C ASP A 51 9.92 -12.27 -15.72
N VAL A 52 10.79 -11.39 -16.20
CA VAL A 52 10.89 -10.98 -17.60
C VAL A 52 12.10 -11.62 -18.26
N LYS A 53 11.89 -12.14 -19.46
CA LYS A 53 13.00 -12.61 -20.31
C LYS A 53 13.77 -11.39 -20.81
N PRO A 54 15.12 -11.34 -20.65
CA PRO A 54 15.92 -10.24 -21.21
C PRO A 54 15.66 -10.07 -22.70
N SER A 55 15.41 -8.83 -23.10
CA SER A 55 15.15 -8.46 -24.49
C SER A 55 16.43 -8.21 -25.29
N GLY A 56 17.53 -7.91 -24.59
CA GLY A 56 18.80 -7.46 -25.19
C GLY A 56 18.91 -5.94 -25.31
N ASP A 57 17.85 -5.20 -24.96
CA ASP A 57 17.88 -3.75 -24.78
C ASP A 57 17.90 -3.45 -23.28
N VAL A 58 18.98 -2.81 -22.82
CA VAL A 58 19.21 -2.52 -21.39
C VAL A 58 18.18 -1.55 -20.83
N ASP A 59 17.77 -0.54 -21.61
CA ASP A 59 16.80 0.45 -21.15
C ASP A 59 15.41 -0.17 -21.08
N ALA A 60 15.05 -1.00 -22.06
CA ALA A 60 13.80 -1.76 -22.03
C ALA A 60 13.75 -2.75 -20.86
N ASP A 61 14.85 -3.47 -20.59
CA ASP A 61 14.93 -4.45 -19.50
C ASP A 61 14.90 -3.76 -18.11
N PHE A 62 15.50 -2.57 -17.99
CA PHE A 62 15.39 -1.75 -16.77
C PHE A 62 13.93 -1.34 -16.53
N VAL A 63 13.23 -0.82 -17.54
CA VAL A 63 11.83 -0.42 -17.40
C VAL A 63 10.93 -1.63 -17.12
N ALA A 64 11.19 -2.76 -17.77
CA ALA A 64 10.42 -4.00 -17.60
C ALA A 64 10.51 -4.57 -16.17
N THR A 65 11.60 -4.31 -15.45
CA THR A 65 11.78 -4.73 -14.05
C THR A 65 11.38 -3.65 -13.04
N MET A 66 11.63 -2.37 -13.33
CA MET A 66 11.33 -1.29 -12.40
C MET A 66 9.85 -0.89 -12.37
N VAL A 67 9.13 -0.92 -13.50
CA VAL A 67 7.69 -0.64 -13.49
C VAL A 67 6.91 -1.57 -12.53
N PRO A 68 7.07 -2.90 -12.58
CA PRO A 68 6.38 -3.78 -11.62
C PRO A 68 6.90 -3.62 -10.19
N TYR A 69 8.18 -3.33 -9.98
CA TYR A 69 8.73 -3.05 -8.65
C TYR A 69 8.06 -1.82 -8.00
N HIS A 70 7.97 -0.71 -8.75
CA HIS A 70 7.31 0.51 -8.29
C HIS A 70 5.82 0.27 -8.05
N GLN A 71 5.15 -0.53 -8.89
CA GLN A 71 3.74 -0.89 -8.68
C GLN A 71 3.54 -1.72 -7.41
N GLY A 72 4.44 -2.66 -7.10
CA GLY A 72 4.40 -3.41 -5.85
C GLY A 72 4.53 -2.51 -4.63
N ALA A 73 5.44 -1.52 -4.69
CA ALA A 73 5.59 -0.51 -3.63
C ALA A 73 4.33 0.35 -3.45
N ILE A 74 3.67 0.75 -4.54
CA ILE A 74 2.39 1.47 -4.51
C ILE A 74 1.31 0.62 -3.83
N ASP A 75 1.18 -0.65 -4.22
CA ASP A 75 0.17 -1.57 -3.68
C ASP A 75 0.36 -1.76 -2.16
N MET A 76 1.60 -1.89 -1.68
CA MET A 76 1.95 -1.96 -0.24
C MET A 76 1.72 -0.64 0.50
N ALA A 77 2.06 0.50 -0.10
CA ALA A 77 1.80 1.81 0.48
C ALA A 77 0.29 2.05 0.66
N GLN A 78 -0.53 1.61 -0.29
CA GLN A 78 -1.98 1.64 -0.15
C GLN A 78 -2.48 0.76 1.01
N ALA A 79 -1.88 -0.42 1.24
CA ALA A 79 -2.19 -1.23 2.41
C ALA A 79 -1.84 -0.50 3.73
N GLN A 80 -0.71 0.21 3.77
CA GLN A 80 -0.37 1.07 4.90
C GLN A 80 -1.40 2.18 5.14
N LEU A 81 -1.97 2.78 4.07
CA LEU A 81 -3.05 3.76 4.19
C LEU A 81 -4.38 3.14 4.65
N ARG A 82 -4.65 1.87 4.34
CA ARG A 82 -5.86 1.16 4.77
C ARG A 82 -5.82 0.76 6.24
N TYR A 83 -4.70 0.17 6.69
CA TYR A 83 -4.64 -0.48 8.00
C TYR A 83 -3.74 0.24 9.02
N GLY A 84 -2.79 1.04 8.54
CA GLY A 84 -1.85 1.77 9.37
C GLY A 84 -2.47 2.98 10.07
N ARG A 85 -2.03 3.21 11.31
CA ARG A 85 -2.55 4.28 12.20
C ARG A 85 -1.53 5.37 12.52
N ASN A 86 -0.25 5.16 12.24
CA ASN A 86 0.78 6.17 12.50
C ASN A 86 0.74 7.23 11.39
N GLU A 87 0.43 8.47 11.75
CA GLU A 87 0.26 9.58 10.82
C GLU A 87 1.51 9.88 9.98
N GLN A 88 2.72 9.73 10.54
CA GLN A 88 3.96 9.92 9.80
C GLN A 88 4.14 8.84 8.74
N LEU A 89 3.90 7.57 9.09
CA LEU A 89 3.98 6.46 8.13
C LEU A 89 2.91 6.55 7.04
N ARG A 90 1.74 7.08 7.37
CA ARG A 90 0.68 7.33 6.37
C ARG A 90 1.07 8.44 5.40
N ARG A 91 1.71 9.53 5.88
CA ARG A 91 2.26 10.57 4.99
C ARG A 91 3.33 10.01 4.05
N ILE A 92 4.27 9.23 4.58
CA ILE A 92 5.29 8.54 3.78
C ILE A 92 4.64 7.63 2.73
N ALA A 93 3.60 6.88 3.09
CA ALA A 93 2.87 6.03 2.14
C ALA A 93 2.21 6.84 1.02
N GLN A 94 1.63 8.00 1.34
CA GLN A 94 1.05 8.89 0.32
C GLN A 94 2.12 9.46 -0.63
N GLU A 95 3.28 9.84 -0.09
CA GLU A 95 4.43 10.29 -0.89
C GLU A 95 4.93 9.18 -1.82
N ILE A 96 5.08 7.95 -1.31
CA ILE A 96 5.44 6.77 -2.12
C ILE A 96 4.46 6.59 -3.28
N ILE A 97 3.15 6.69 -3.04
CA ILE A 97 2.15 6.51 -4.09
C ILE A 97 2.33 7.54 -5.21
N VAL A 98 2.49 8.82 -4.86
CA VAL A 98 2.63 9.89 -5.85
C VAL A 98 3.93 9.75 -6.63
N THR A 99 5.06 9.68 -5.93
CA THR A 99 6.39 9.66 -6.57
C THR A 99 6.57 8.43 -7.46
N GLN A 100 6.19 7.24 -6.98
CA GLN A 100 6.34 6.01 -7.77
C GLN A 100 5.41 6.00 -9.00
N GLN A 101 4.24 6.64 -8.95
CA GLN A 101 3.36 6.80 -10.11
C GLN A 101 3.99 7.71 -11.18
N GLU A 102 4.59 8.82 -10.75
CA GLU A 102 5.30 9.74 -11.64
C GLU A 102 6.51 9.05 -12.30
N GLU A 103 7.27 8.26 -11.55
CA GLU A 103 8.41 7.50 -12.08
C GLU A 103 7.99 6.40 -13.06
N ILE A 104 6.89 5.68 -12.79
CA ILE A 104 6.31 4.73 -13.76
C ILE A 104 5.97 5.44 -15.08
N ALA A 105 5.34 6.61 -15.01
CA ALA A 105 5.00 7.39 -16.19
C ALA A 105 6.28 7.85 -16.93
N ALA A 106 7.26 8.39 -16.22
CA ALA A 106 8.53 8.83 -16.78
C ALA A 106 9.29 7.69 -17.47
N MET A 107 9.38 6.52 -16.82
CA MET A 107 10.04 5.33 -17.39
C MET A 107 9.36 4.84 -18.67
N ARG A 108 8.02 4.75 -18.68
CA ARG A 108 7.26 4.35 -19.88
C ARG A 108 7.45 5.34 -21.03
N GLN A 109 7.41 6.64 -20.72
CA GLN A 109 7.66 7.69 -21.71
C GLN A 109 9.07 7.60 -22.28
N ALA A 110 10.08 7.32 -21.45
CA ALA A 110 11.48 7.25 -21.87
C ALA A 110 11.72 6.19 -22.95
N ILE A 111 10.99 5.06 -22.91
CA ILE A 111 11.06 4.00 -23.92
C ILE A 111 9.96 4.08 -24.99
N GLY A 112 9.22 5.20 -25.06
CA GLY A 112 8.21 5.45 -26.10
C GLY A 112 6.89 4.70 -25.92
N GLN A 113 6.61 4.14 -24.73
CA GLN A 113 5.31 3.53 -24.45
C GLN A 113 4.23 4.59 -24.21
N PRO A 114 2.98 4.36 -24.69
CA PRO A 114 1.89 5.27 -24.43
C PRO A 114 1.58 5.33 -22.93
N LEU A 115 1.47 6.55 -22.40
CA LEU A 115 1.07 6.77 -21.02
C LEU A 115 -0.38 6.31 -20.82
N SER A 116 -0.63 5.48 -19.80
CA SER A 116 -2.01 5.27 -19.33
C SER A 116 -2.52 6.62 -18.81
N PRO A 117 -3.76 7.05 -19.12
CA PRO A 117 -4.26 8.34 -18.66
C PRO A 117 -4.23 8.35 -17.13
N SER A 118 -3.41 9.23 -16.55
CA SER A 118 -3.40 9.48 -15.11
C SER A 118 -4.82 9.86 -14.69
N ALA A 119 -5.39 9.14 -13.72
CA ALA A 119 -6.57 9.62 -13.03
C ALA A 119 -6.22 11.02 -12.47
N PRO A 120 -7.09 12.03 -12.63
CA PRO A 120 -6.78 13.38 -12.19
C PRO A 120 -6.50 13.37 -10.69
N SER A 121 -5.33 13.89 -10.28
CA SER A 121 -5.09 14.26 -8.88
C SER A 121 -6.14 15.29 -8.48
N PRO A 122 -6.85 15.12 -7.36
CA PRO A 122 -8.00 15.97 -7.00
C PRO A 122 -7.64 17.40 -6.58
N ASP A 123 -6.41 17.88 -6.78
CA ASP A 123 -5.96 19.16 -6.20
C ASP A 123 -5.09 20.06 -7.09
N ARG A 124 -5.07 19.87 -8.41
CA ARG A 124 -4.43 20.87 -9.29
C ARG A 124 -5.44 21.92 -9.74
N THR A 125 -5.67 22.95 -8.92
CA THR A 125 -6.19 24.24 -9.42
C THR A 125 -5.29 24.72 -10.57
N PRO A 126 -5.84 25.16 -11.71
CA PRO A 126 -5.03 25.61 -12.82
C PRO A 126 -4.34 26.91 -12.41
N ALA A 127 -3.02 26.85 -12.25
CA ALA A 127 -2.20 28.05 -12.14
C ALA A 127 -2.35 28.83 -13.44
N SER A 128 -2.91 30.02 -13.31
CA SER A 128 -3.20 30.99 -14.35
C SER A 128 -1.99 31.18 -15.28
N SER A 129 -2.23 31.03 -16.59
CA SER A 129 -1.29 31.44 -17.62
C SER A 129 -1.33 32.97 -17.74
N ASP A 130 -0.57 33.67 -16.91
CA ASP A 130 -0.27 35.09 -17.14
C ASP A 130 1.03 35.17 -17.93
N ALA A 131 0.87 35.36 -19.24
CA ALA A 131 1.94 35.61 -20.20
C ALA A 131 2.70 36.90 -19.85
N HIS A 132 4.00 36.76 -19.60
CA HIS A 132 4.94 37.89 -19.54
C HIS A 132 5.33 38.30 -20.98
N PRO A 133 5.11 39.54 -21.43
CA PRO A 133 5.53 39.95 -22.77
C PRO A 133 7.05 40.14 -22.85
N PRO A 134 7.69 39.95 -24.02
CA PRO A 134 9.13 40.11 -24.15
C PRO A 134 9.54 41.59 -24.09
N SER A 135 10.50 41.91 -23.21
CA SER A 135 11.17 43.20 -23.13
C SER A 135 11.87 43.52 -24.46
N ARG A 136 11.41 44.57 -25.13
CA ARG A 136 11.97 45.10 -26.37
C ARG A 136 13.33 45.73 -26.10
N SER A 137 14.39 45.13 -26.64
CA SER A 137 15.74 45.71 -26.71
C SER A 137 15.70 47.02 -27.50
N MET A 138 16.06 48.13 -26.86
CA MET A 138 16.24 49.44 -27.49
C MET A 138 17.74 49.68 -27.71
N ASN A 139 18.19 49.50 -28.94
CA ASN A 139 19.45 50.06 -29.42
C ASN A 139 19.31 51.58 -29.56
N THR A 140 20.20 52.34 -28.92
CA THR A 140 20.41 53.77 -29.20
C THR A 140 21.56 53.94 -30.21
N PRO A 141 21.38 54.66 -31.34
CA PRO A 141 22.50 55.16 -32.13
C PRO A 141 23.06 56.44 -31.50
N GLY A 142 24.38 56.56 -31.49
CA GLY A 142 25.09 57.69 -30.87
C GLY A 142 24.96 59.01 -31.62
N LEU A 143 25.25 60.08 -30.88
CA LEU A 143 25.99 61.28 -31.24
C LEU A 143 26.60 61.86 -29.96
#